data_AF-A0A3Q4H4G6-F1
#
_entry.id   AF-A0A3Q4H4G6-F1
#
_cell.length_a   1.000
_cell.length_b   1.000
_cell.length_c   1.000
_cell.angle_alpha   90.00
_cell.angle_beta   90.00
_cell.angle_gamma   90.00
#
_symmetry.space_group_name_H-M   'P 1'
#
loop_
_entity.id
_entity.type
_entity.pdbx_description
1 polymer ?
#
loop_
_entity_poly.entity_id
_entity_poly.type
_entity_poly.pdbx_seq_one_letter_code
_entity_poly.pdbx_strand_id
1 'polypeptide(L)'
;MFYVKTVLALKRARADIHFKRLVLNRAVRCTVTSSSTAQTEPDGVRSRGGSECPGLSGRGGRRREGTAAAAANEISVDFEQTREAYKSKDSLELLRSLVVFKLCSYDFLVDKNKEVMDLAKKILGQKTFDQFMKMTFYGQFVAGEDHNDIKPLIQKNHSFGIGSVLDYSVEEDISQEEAEQKEMDSCVSAAEKENIGKDHRERKYQAHKQFGDRRGGVTGARTYFYADEAKCDQHMETFIKCIKASGGSSMDGFSAIKMTALGRPQFLLQFSEVLVKWRRFFTFLASQQGKDGLEALEQRLELTQLQEFMTKLGANGDFYGWFTGRKEDSTGCIDMLDWNSLIDDRTKISDLLVVPNVELGKLEPLLGKFTVEEEQQMKRMLQRVDVLAKHALESGVRLMVDAEQTYFQPAISRLTLEMQRTYNGEKPVIFNTYQCYLKEAYDNVTMDVELSRREGWHFAAKLVRGAYMYQERERAKEIGYEDPINPDYESTNRMYHRCLDYVLDEIALNRKANVMVASHNEDTVKHTLKRMNELGLIPTENKVYFGQLLGMCDQISFPLGQAGFPVYKYVPYGPVNEVMPYLSRRAQENRGFMKGAQKERELLWKELKRRLASGELLYKPVY
;
A
#
# COMPACT_ATOMS: atom_id res chain seq x y z
N MET A 1 1.75 16.66 11.96
CA MET A 1 2.94 16.68 12.84
C MET A 1 3.58 18.02 12.64
N PHE A 2 3.77 18.79 13.71
CA PHE A 2 4.25 20.17 13.61
C PHE A 2 5.55 20.33 14.37
N TYR A 3 6.55 20.88 13.70
CA TYR A 3 7.80 21.29 14.31
C TYR A 3 7.53 22.54 15.13
N VAL A 4 7.91 22.52 16.40
CA VAL A 4 7.91 23.68 17.25
C VAL A 4 9.29 24.10 17.73
N LYS A 5 9.66 25.34 17.40
CA LYS A 5 10.84 25.99 17.94
C LYS A 5 10.62 26.34 19.41
N THR A 6 11.36 25.67 20.28
CA THR A 6 11.61 26.19 21.63
C THR A 6 12.72 27.24 21.51
N VAL A 7 12.46 28.46 21.98
CA VAL A 7 13.47 29.52 21.98
C VAL A 7 14.55 29.17 23.01
N LEU A 8 15.65 28.59 22.53
CA LEU A 8 16.93 28.66 23.24
C LEU A 8 17.76 29.76 22.60
N ALA A 9 17.94 30.84 23.35
CA ALA A 9 18.81 31.93 22.97
C ALA A 9 20.26 31.43 22.88
N LEU A 10 20.85 31.38 21.67
CA LEU A 10 22.18 31.94 21.36
C LEU A 10 22.64 31.68 19.90
N LYS A 11 22.88 32.80 19.22
CA LYS A 11 23.80 33.12 18.11
C LYS A 11 23.97 32.18 16.90
N ARG A 12 23.45 32.71 15.78
CA ARG A 12 23.87 32.62 14.36
C ARG A 12 25.26 32.05 14.08
N ALA A 13 25.32 31.17 13.07
CA ALA A 13 26.19 31.33 11.92
C ALA A 13 25.48 30.85 10.64
N ARG A 14 25.38 31.75 9.64
CA ARG A 14 24.98 31.46 8.26
C ARG A 14 26.12 30.70 7.58
N ALA A 15 25.80 29.73 6.73
CA ALA A 15 26.65 29.34 5.61
C ALA A 15 25.79 28.77 4.48
N ASP A 16 25.66 29.55 3.41
CA ASP A 16 25.26 29.09 2.07
C ASP A 16 26.29 28.07 1.57
N ILE A 17 25.84 26.92 1.06
CA ILE A 17 26.71 26.02 0.29
C ILE A 17 26.05 25.69 -1.04
N HIS A 18 26.66 26.24 -2.10
CA HIS A 18 26.44 25.89 -3.48
C HIS A 18 26.88 24.44 -3.75
N PHE A 19 25.96 23.64 -4.28
CA PHE A 19 26.21 22.29 -4.77
C PHE A 19 26.97 22.37 -6.11
N LYS A 20 28.29 22.15 -6.09
CA LYS A 20 29.06 21.59 -7.21
C LYS A 20 30.50 21.29 -6.78
N ARG A 21 30.93 20.08 -7.11
CA ARG A 21 32.33 19.64 -7.30
C ARG A 21 33.06 19.14 -6.05
N LEU A 22 33.06 17.82 -5.84
CA LEU A 22 34.28 17.03 -5.53
C LEU A 22 33.98 15.53 -5.50
N VAL A 23 34.13 14.89 -6.67
CA VAL A 23 34.56 13.50 -6.77
C VAL A 23 36.06 13.57 -7.07
N LEU A 24 36.90 13.14 -6.13
CA LEU A 24 38.05 12.26 -6.35
C LEU A 24 38.87 12.09 -5.07
N ASN A 25 39.28 10.83 -4.85
CA ASN A 25 40.41 10.37 -4.05
C ASN A 25 40.36 10.55 -2.53
N ARG A 26 40.05 9.46 -1.83
CA ARG A 26 40.92 8.98 -0.73
C ARG A 26 40.74 7.47 -0.51
N ALA A 27 41.81 6.74 -0.81
CA ALA A 27 42.01 5.36 -0.44
C ALA A 27 42.09 5.24 1.09
N VAL A 28 41.30 4.35 1.68
CA VAL A 28 41.39 3.97 3.09
C VAL A 28 42.27 2.72 3.19
N ARG A 29 43.45 2.88 3.81
CA ARG A 29 44.25 1.78 4.33
C ARG A 29 43.62 1.29 5.62
N CYS A 30 43.31 0.00 5.67
CA CYS A 30 42.87 -0.71 6.87
C CYS A 30 44.11 -1.33 7.52
N THR A 31 44.47 -0.90 8.73
CA THR A 31 45.43 -1.57 9.61
C THR A 31 44.69 -2.00 10.86
N VAL A 32 44.44 -3.30 10.95
CA VAL A 32 44.06 -3.99 12.19
C VAL A 32 45.32 -4.71 12.67
N THR A 33 45.74 -4.50 13.91
CA THR A 33 46.54 -5.49 14.64
C THR A 33 46.15 -5.51 16.11
N SER A 34 45.83 -6.72 16.51
CA SER A 34 45.47 -7.22 17.83
C SER A 34 46.70 -7.38 18.72
N SER A 35 46.49 -7.19 20.02
CA SER A 35 47.44 -7.49 21.09
C SER A 35 47.19 -8.91 21.62
N SER A 36 48.19 -9.78 21.51
CA SER A 36 48.32 -10.96 22.39
C SER A 36 49.78 -11.31 22.60
N THR A 37 50.24 -11.15 23.83
CA THR A 37 51.53 -11.59 24.35
C THR A 37 51.52 -13.09 24.64
N ALA A 38 52.45 -13.84 24.05
CA ALA A 38 53.04 -15.05 24.64
C ALA A 38 54.33 -15.42 23.86
N GLN A 39 55.31 -15.92 24.60
CA GLN A 39 56.72 -16.00 24.29
C GLN A 39 57.15 -17.26 23.49
N THR A 40 58.44 -17.22 23.08
CA THR A 40 59.41 -18.31 22.84
C THR A 40 59.42 -19.07 21.50
N GLU A 41 60.31 -18.60 20.59
CA GLU A 41 61.54 -19.26 20.07
C GLU A 41 61.48 -20.61 19.28
N PRO A 42 62.49 -20.88 18.41
CA PRO A 42 62.27 -21.14 16.97
C PRO A 42 62.77 -22.51 16.45
N ASP A 43 62.57 -22.71 15.14
CA ASP A 43 63.32 -23.55 14.16
C ASP A 43 62.29 -24.19 13.21
N GLY A 44 62.40 -24.26 11.89
CA GLY A 44 63.45 -24.01 10.91
C GLY A 44 63.00 -24.74 9.63
N VAL A 45 63.65 -24.43 8.49
CA VAL A 45 63.66 -25.22 7.23
C VAL A 45 62.60 -24.92 6.14
N ARG A 46 63.03 -24.06 5.21
CA ARG A 46 63.10 -24.22 3.72
C ARG A 46 62.23 -25.29 3.03
N SER A 47 61.48 -24.88 2.00
CA SER A 47 61.80 -25.04 0.55
C SER A 47 60.54 -24.77 -0.29
N ARG A 48 60.53 -23.72 -1.14
CA ARG A 48 60.80 -23.74 -2.60
C ARG A 48 59.91 -24.70 -3.42
N GLY A 49 59.18 -24.11 -4.35
CA GLY A 49 58.55 -24.81 -5.48
C GLY A 49 57.67 -23.88 -6.29
N GLY A 50 58.28 -23.03 -7.12
CA GLY A 50 57.58 -22.30 -8.18
C GLY A 50 57.48 -23.15 -9.45
N SER A 51 56.47 -22.87 -10.27
CA SER A 51 56.52 -23.14 -11.71
C SER A 51 55.72 -22.07 -12.44
N GLU A 52 56.43 -21.37 -13.32
CA GLU A 52 55.97 -20.34 -14.24
C GLU A 52 55.27 -20.96 -15.46
N CYS A 53 54.38 -20.18 -16.08
CA CYS A 53 53.92 -20.38 -17.46
C CYS A 53 54.46 -19.21 -18.32
N PRO A 54 54.89 -19.45 -19.57
CA PRO A 54 55.62 -18.47 -20.37
C PRO A 54 54.71 -17.48 -21.10
N GLY A 55 55.24 -16.27 -21.30
CA GLY A 55 54.55 -15.14 -21.92
C GLY A 55 54.67 -15.06 -23.44
N LEU A 56 53.89 -14.12 -24.00
CA LEU A 56 54.08 -13.52 -25.31
C LEU A 56 53.84 -12.01 -25.20
N SER A 57 54.87 -11.25 -25.59
CA SER A 57 54.92 -9.79 -25.61
C SER A 57 54.36 -9.21 -26.90
N GLY A 58 53.70 -8.04 -26.86
CA GLY A 58 53.42 -7.29 -28.09
C GLY A 58 52.52 -6.05 -27.98
N ARG A 59 53.12 -4.92 -27.57
CA ARG A 59 52.85 -3.52 -27.98
C ARG A 59 51.40 -2.97 -28.06
N GLY A 60 51.15 -1.99 -27.18
CA GLY A 60 50.86 -0.61 -27.61
C GLY A 60 49.44 -0.29 -28.10
N GLY A 61 48.57 0.11 -27.18
CA GLY A 61 47.29 0.74 -27.51
C GLY A 61 46.58 1.34 -26.29
N ARG A 62 46.96 2.55 -25.88
CA ARG A 62 46.13 3.36 -24.97
C ARG A 62 44.90 3.83 -25.74
N ARG A 63 43.77 3.14 -25.61
CA ARG A 63 42.44 3.62 -26.03
C ARG A 63 41.33 3.11 -25.12
N ARG A 64 40.68 4.06 -24.46
CA ARG A 64 39.25 4.07 -24.07
C ARG A 64 38.71 2.81 -23.34
N GLU A 65 39.07 2.65 -22.07
CA GLU A 65 38.34 1.76 -21.15
C GLU A 65 37.43 2.51 -20.15
N GLY A 66 37.29 3.84 -20.29
CA GLY A 66 36.54 4.65 -19.34
C GLY A 66 35.03 4.80 -19.59
N THR A 67 34.48 4.27 -20.70
CA THR A 67 33.07 4.52 -21.08
C THR A 67 32.25 3.27 -21.39
N ALA A 68 32.87 2.08 -21.49
CA ALA A 68 32.14 0.83 -21.76
C ALA A 68 31.64 0.15 -20.46
N ALA A 69 32.33 0.32 -19.34
CA ALA A 69 31.93 -0.29 -18.07
C ALA A 69 30.71 0.37 -17.40
N ALA A 70 30.38 1.61 -17.76
CA ALA A 70 29.20 2.31 -17.25
C ALA A 70 27.89 1.91 -17.95
N ALA A 71 27.97 1.33 -19.16
CA ALA A 71 26.80 0.93 -19.95
C ALA A 71 26.26 -0.48 -19.57
N ALA A 72 27.01 -1.25 -18.77
CA ALA A 72 26.65 -2.63 -18.44
C ALA A 72 25.65 -2.78 -17.28
N ASN A 73 25.25 -1.67 -16.63
CA ASN A 73 24.41 -1.68 -15.42
C ASN A 73 23.09 -0.90 -15.55
N GLU A 74 22.68 -0.48 -16.76
CA GLU A 74 21.40 0.20 -16.93
C GLU A 74 20.25 -0.82 -16.92
N ILE A 75 19.33 -0.69 -15.97
CA ILE A 75 18.10 -1.46 -15.91
C ILE A 75 17.28 -1.13 -17.16
N SER A 76 17.06 -2.14 -18.01
CA SER A 76 16.19 -2.07 -19.17
C SER A 76 15.36 -3.35 -19.27
N VAL A 77 14.06 -3.20 -19.50
CA VAL A 77 13.13 -4.31 -19.71
C VAL A 77 12.26 -3.99 -20.92
N ASP A 78 12.19 -4.92 -21.87
CA ASP A 78 11.37 -4.78 -23.09
C ASP A 78 9.99 -5.43 -22.90
N PHE A 79 8.95 -4.61 -22.79
CA PHE A 79 7.57 -5.04 -22.62
C PHE A 79 6.88 -5.45 -23.93
N GLU A 80 7.51 -5.27 -25.10
CA GLU A 80 6.98 -5.67 -26.41
C GLU A 80 7.42 -7.07 -26.85
N GLN A 81 8.37 -7.65 -26.11
CA GLN A 81 8.92 -8.97 -26.38
C GLN A 81 7.99 -10.08 -25.88
N THR A 82 7.16 -10.59 -26.78
CA THR A 82 6.08 -11.52 -26.43
C THR A 82 6.58 -12.88 -25.93
N ARG A 83 7.74 -13.34 -26.40
CA ARG A 83 8.27 -14.65 -26.02
C ARG A 83 8.59 -14.73 -24.53
N GLU A 84 9.31 -13.75 -24.00
CA GLU A 84 9.65 -13.71 -22.57
C GLU A 84 8.42 -13.34 -21.72
N ALA A 85 7.59 -12.40 -22.21
CA ALA A 85 6.34 -12.00 -21.55
C ALA A 85 5.39 -13.18 -21.26
N TYR A 86 5.29 -14.12 -22.19
CA TYR A 86 4.33 -15.23 -22.11
C TYR A 86 5.00 -16.61 -21.98
N LYS A 87 6.28 -16.64 -21.63
CA LYS A 87 7.04 -17.86 -21.38
C LYS A 87 6.42 -18.74 -20.30
N SER A 88 5.75 -18.14 -19.32
CA SER A 88 5.06 -18.86 -18.27
C SER A 88 3.74 -19.49 -18.72
N LYS A 89 3.19 -19.14 -19.89
CA LYS A 89 1.86 -19.59 -20.34
C LYS A 89 1.93 -20.65 -21.42
N ASP A 90 1.08 -21.66 -21.30
CA ASP A 90 0.78 -22.55 -22.42
C ASP A 90 -0.18 -21.88 -23.44
N SER A 91 -0.37 -22.52 -24.59
CA SER A 91 -1.18 -21.95 -25.68
C SER A 91 -2.68 -21.90 -25.35
N LEU A 92 -3.18 -22.77 -24.46
CA LEU A 92 -4.57 -22.76 -24.03
C LEU A 92 -4.82 -21.59 -23.06
N GLU A 93 -3.86 -21.29 -22.19
CA GLU A 93 -3.90 -20.11 -21.32
C GLU A 93 -3.92 -18.82 -22.15
N LEU A 94 -3.13 -18.73 -23.23
CA LEU A 94 -3.17 -17.59 -24.15
C LEU A 94 -4.53 -17.44 -24.84
N LEU A 95 -5.09 -18.56 -25.32
CA LEU A 95 -6.42 -18.57 -25.94
C LEU A 95 -7.50 -18.15 -24.93
N ARG A 96 -7.44 -18.67 -23.70
CA ARG A 96 -8.35 -18.27 -22.62
C ARG A 96 -8.28 -16.77 -22.37
N SER A 97 -7.09 -16.19 -22.24
CA SER A 97 -6.92 -14.74 -22.04
C SER A 97 -7.53 -13.94 -23.19
N LEU A 98 -7.29 -14.35 -24.45
CA LEU A 98 -7.88 -13.70 -25.61
C LEU A 98 -9.42 -13.74 -25.61
N VAL A 99 -10.01 -14.90 -25.26
CA VAL A 99 -11.46 -15.06 -25.15
C VAL A 99 -12.02 -14.22 -24.01
N VAL A 100 -11.46 -14.31 -22.81
CA VAL A 100 -11.95 -13.57 -21.63
C VAL A 100 -11.87 -12.06 -21.87
N PHE A 101 -10.76 -11.53 -22.39
CA PHE A 101 -10.66 -10.11 -22.71
C PHE A 101 -11.61 -9.67 -23.83
N LYS A 102 -11.92 -10.56 -24.77
CA LYS A 102 -12.96 -10.29 -25.77
C LYS A 102 -14.34 -10.25 -25.13
N LEU A 103 -14.64 -11.15 -24.19
CA LEU A 103 -15.91 -11.17 -23.47
C LEU A 103 -16.10 -9.90 -22.60
N CYS A 104 -15.04 -9.45 -21.92
CA CYS A 104 -15.05 -8.18 -21.17
C CYS A 104 -15.26 -6.95 -22.06
N SER A 105 -15.04 -7.06 -23.39
CA SER A 105 -15.27 -5.94 -24.31
C SER A 105 -16.72 -5.74 -24.70
N TYR A 106 -17.63 -6.64 -24.32
CA TYR A 106 -19.05 -6.51 -24.60
C TYR A 106 -19.79 -5.89 -23.42
N ASP A 107 -20.23 -4.64 -23.60
CA ASP A 107 -20.94 -3.87 -22.57
C ASP A 107 -22.13 -4.62 -21.99
N PHE A 108 -22.94 -5.28 -22.81
CA PHE A 108 -24.08 -6.08 -22.34
C PHE A 108 -23.68 -7.19 -21.36
N LEU A 109 -22.59 -7.92 -21.63
CA LEU A 109 -22.14 -9.00 -20.75
C LEU A 109 -21.59 -8.46 -19.43
N VAL A 110 -20.94 -7.29 -19.46
CA VAL A 110 -20.39 -6.66 -18.27
C VAL A 110 -21.48 -6.00 -17.42
N ASP A 111 -22.44 -5.32 -18.04
CA ASP A 111 -23.50 -4.59 -17.35
C ASP A 111 -24.58 -5.53 -16.78
N LYS A 112 -24.84 -6.66 -17.44
CA LYS A 112 -25.81 -7.68 -17.05
C LYS A 112 -25.18 -8.98 -16.55
N ASN A 113 -23.97 -8.89 -16.00
CA ASN A 113 -23.20 -10.08 -15.63
C ASN A 113 -23.94 -10.96 -14.60
N LYS A 114 -24.62 -10.39 -13.60
CA LYS A 114 -25.30 -11.17 -12.56
C LYS A 114 -26.47 -11.94 -13.17
N GLU A 115 -27.31 -11.28 -13.96
CA GLU A 115 -28.44 -11.92 -14.62
C GLU A 115 -27.99 -12.98 -15.64
N VAL A 116 -26.89 -12.73 -16.38
CA VAL A 116 -26.31 -13.68 -17.33
C VAL A 116 -25.75 -14.91 -16.60
N MET A 117 -25.03 -14.72 -15.50
CA MET A 117 -24.46 -15.82 -14.70
C MET A 117 -25.56 -16.65 -14.05
N ASP A 118 -26.60 -16.03 -13.50
CA ASP A 118 -27.76 -16.72 -12.91
C ASP A 118 -28.52 -17.54 -13.96
N LEU A 119 -28.74 -16.97 -15.15
CA LEU A 119 -29.35 -17.68 -16.27
C LEU A 119 -28.49 -18.86 -16.73
N ALA A 120 -27.18 -18.65 -16.91
CA ALA A 120 -26.24 -19.70 -17.31
C ALA A 120 -26.21 -20.85 -16.29
N LYS A 121 -26.18 -20.53 -14.99
CA LYS A 121 -26.24 -21.50 -13.90
C LYS A 121 -27.55 -22.28 -13.89
N LYS A 122 -28.68 -21.62 -14.18
CA LYS A 122 -30.00 -22.26 -14.29
C LYS A 122 -30.10 -23.20 -15.51
N ILE A 123 -29.49 -22.84 -16.65
CA ILE A 123 -29.53 -23.62 -17.89
C ILE A 123 -28.55 -24.80 -17.85
N LEU A 124 -27.29 -24.56 -17.46
CA LEU A 124 -26.21 -25.55 -17.51
C LEU A 124 -26.18 -26.48 -16.30
N GLY A 125 -26.79 -26.06 -15.19
CA GLY A 125 -26.64 -26.66 -13.87
C GLY A 125 -25.31 -26.30 -13.21
N GLN A 126 -25.25 -26.44 -11.88
CA GLN A 126 -24.12 -25.99 -11.05
C GLN A 126 -22.76 -26.53 -11.51
N LYS A 127 -22.64 -27.85 -11.70
CA LYS A 127 -21.34 -28.49 -12.00
C LYS A 127 -20.77 -28.04 -13.35
N THR A 128 -21.61 -28.03 -14.38
CA THR A 128 -21.22 -27.61 -15.74
C THR A 128 -20.86 -26.12 -15.76
N PHE A 129 -21.64 -25.30 -15.04
CA PHE A 129 -21.36 -23.89 -14.87
C PHE A 129 -20.01 -23.64 -14.19
N ASP A 130 -19.72 -24.33 -13.09
CA ASP A 130 -18.44 -24.20 -12.37
C ASP A 130 -17.26 -24.59 -13.27
N GLN A 131 -17.40 -25.69 -14.03
CA GLN A 131 -16.38 -26.10 -14.99
C GLN A 131 -16.18 -25.05 -16.09
N PHE A 132 -17.26 -24.48 -16.64
CA PHE A 132 -17.18 -23.41 -17.63
C PHE A 132 -16.49 -22.16 -17.07
N MET A 133 -16.81 -21.76 -15.83
CA MET A 133 -16.18 -20.62 -15.17
C MET A 133 -14.69 -20.87 -14.96
N LYS A 134 -14.29 -22.05 -14.47
CA LYS A 134 -12.89 -22.45 -14.30
C LYS A 134 -12.09 -22.44 -15.60
N MET A 135 -12.75 -22.75 -16.72
CA MET A 135 -12.12 -22.66 -18.06
C MET A 135 -12.05 -21.23 -18.62
N THR A 136 -12.78 -20.27 -18.04
CA THR A 136 -12.92 -18.90 -18.57
C THR A 136 -12.53 -17.85 -17.52
N PHE A 137 -13.48 -17.06 -17.01
CA PHE A 137 -13.24 -15.89 -16.16
C PHE A 137 -12.63 -16.26 -14.82
N TYR A 138 -13.15 -17.31 -14.16
CA TYR A 138 -12.61 -17.76 -12.88
C TYR A 138 -11.14 -18.18 -13.06
N GLY A 139 -10.83 -19.06 -14.01
CA GLY A 139 -9.46 -19.51 -14.22
C GLY A 139 -8.50 -18.42 -14.73
N GLN A 140 -9.02 -17.28 -15.24
CA GLN A 140 -8.20 -16.14 -15.63
C GLN A 140 -7.80 -15.27 -14.43
N PHE A 141 -8.75 -14.98 -13.51
CA PHE A 141 -8.58 -13.98 -12.45
C PHE A 141 -8.51 -14.56 -11.03
N VAL A 142 -8.81 -15.84 -10.84
CA VAL A 142 -8.85 -16.54 -9.55
C VAL A 142 -7.96 -17.77 -9.63
N ALA A 143 -7.17 -17.99 -8.59
CA ALA A 143 -6.13 -19.02 -8.60
C ALA A 143 -6.63 -20.43 -8.29
N GLY A 144 -7.68 -20.56 -7.48
CA GLY A 144 -8.16 -21.84 -6.99
C GLY A 144 -9.22 -21.65 -5.89
N GLU A 145 -9.83 -22.75 -5.44
CA GLU A 145 -10.93 -22.68 -4.48
C GLU A 145 -10.43 -22.56 -3.04
N ASP A 146 -9.27 -23.15 -2.75
CA ASP A 146 -8.70 -23.19 -1.41
C ASP A 146 -7.16 -23.07 -1.43
N HIS A 147 -6.56 -23.14 -0.23
CA HIS A 147 -5.12 -22.98 -0.05
C HIS A 147 -4.26 -24.10 -0.69
N ASN A 148 -4.83 -25.24 -1.03
CA ASN A 148 -4.12 -26.32 -1.73
C ASN A 148 -4.21 -26.11 -3.24
N ASP A 149 -5.38 -25.75 -3.74
CA ASP A 149 -5.63 -25.52 -5.17
C ASP A 149 -4.78 -24.37 -5.74
N ILE A 150 -4.41 -23.38 -4.92
CA ILE A 150 -3.57 -22.26 -5.35
C ILE A 150 -2.08 -22.60 -5.48
N LYS A 151 -1.60 -23.66 -4.81
CA LYS A 151 -0.15 -23.98 -4.75
C LYS A 151 0.50 -24.15 -6.12
N PRO A 152 -0.09 -24.90 -7.08
CA PRO A 152 0.53 -25.07 -8.39
C PRO A 152 0.72 -23.76 -9.14
N LEU A 153 -0.26 -22.83 -9.06
CA LEU A 153 -0.13 -21.53 -9.71
C LEU A 153 0.95 -20.67 -9.03
N ILE A 154 1.00 -20.67 -7.70
CA ILE A 154 2.01 -19.89 -6.96
C ILE A 154 3.42 -20.42 -7.26
N GLN A 155 3.61 -21.74 -7.24
CA GLN A 155 4.91 -22.37 -7.56
C GLN A 155 5.33 -22.08 -9.01
N LYS A 156 4.39 -22.22 -9.96
CA LYS A 156 4.61 -21.86 -11.36
C LYS A 156 5.03 -20.40 -11.48
N ASN A 157 4.28 -19.46 -10.91
CA ASN A 157 4.62 -18.04 -10.96
C ASN A 157 5.99 -17.73 -10.32
N HIS A 158 6.27 -18.35 -9.17
CA HIS A 158 7.52 -18.17 -8.44
C HIS A 158 8.73 -18.62 -9.27
N SER A 159 8.62 -19.71 -10.04
CA SER A 159 9.70 -20.17 -10.94
C SER A 159 10.08 -19.15 -12.03
N PHE A 160 9.18 -18.21 -12.34
CA PHE A 160 9.41 -17.11 -13.28
C PHE A 160 9.66 -15.76 -12.57
N GLY A 161 10.01 -15.79 -11.28
CA GLY A 161 10.34 -14.60 -10.50
C GLY A 161 9.13 -13.80 -10.01
N ILE A 162 7.93 -14.42 -9.96
CA ILE A 162 6.69 -13.75 -9.57
C ILE A 162 6.19 -14.29 -8.23
N GLY A 163 6.20 -13.44 -7.20
CA GLY A 163 5.60 -13.68 -5.90
C GLY A 163 4.08 -13.50 -5.89
N SER A 164 3.45 -13.76 -4.74
CA SER A 164 2.01 -13.68 -4.57
C SER A 164 1.61 -12.81 -3.36
N VAL A 165 0.57 -12.01 -3.54
CA VAL A 165 -0.21 -11.37 -2.48
C VAL A 165 -1.53 -12.12 -2.39
N LEU A 166 -1.70 -12.97 -1.37
CA LEU A 166 -2.91 -13.79 -1.26
C LEU A 166 -4.09 -12.97 -0.74
N ASP A 167 -5.25 -13.19 -1.36
CA ASP A 167 -6.54 -12.63 -0.93
C ASP A 167 -7.64 -13.71 -1.02
N TYR A 168 -8.24 -14.05 0.13
CA TYR A 168 -9.37 -14.95 0.16
C TYR A 168 -10.66 -14.21 -0.18
N SER A 169 -11.00 -14.14 -1.47
CA SER A 169 -11.98 -13.21 -2.04
C SER A 169 -13.45 -13.66 -1.93
N VAL A 170 -13.80 -14.38 -0.87
CA VAL A 170 -15.18 -14.79 -0.56
C VAL A 170 -16.00 -13.61 -0.09
N GLU A 171 -17.07 -13.27 -0.80
CA GLU A 171 -17.91 -12.13 -0.45
C GLU A 171 -19.33 -12.55 -0.05
N GLU A 172 -19.91 -11.83 0.89
CA GLU A 172 -21.31 -12.03 1.24
C GLU A 172 -22.20 -11.49 0.11
N ASP A 173 -22.99 -12.36 -0.50
CA ASP A 173 -24.04 -11.96 -1.45
C ASP A 173 -25.29 -11.51 -0.69
N ILE A 174 -25.19 -10.35 -0.06
CA ILE A 174 -26.32 -9.68 0.60
C ILE A 174 -27.02 -8.70 -0.35
N SER A 175 -28.32 -8.50 -0.15
CA SER A 175 -29.10 -7.54 -0.94
C SER A 175 -28.60 -6.10 -0.71
N GLN A 176 -28.93 -5.19 -1.62
CA GLN A 176 -28.61 -3.76 -1.43
C GLN A 176 -29.26 -3.21 -0.16
N GLU A 177 -30.53 -3.54 0.09
CA GLU A 177 -31.26 -3.10 1.28
C GLU A 177 -30.63 -3.62 2.58
N GLU A 178 -30.20 -4.88 2.59
CA GLU A 178 -29.51 -5.47 3.74
C GLU A 178 -28.15 -4.82 3.98
N ALA A 179 -27.39 -4.55 2.91
CA ALA A 179 -26.12 -3.84 2.97
C ALA A 179 -26.28 -2.42 3.53
N GLU A 180 -27.27 -1.67 3.03
CA GLU A 180 -27.62 -0.33 3.52
C GLU A 180 -27.98 -0.37 5.00
N GLN A 181 -28.82 -1.33 5.42
CA GLN A 181 -29.24 -1.45 6.82
C GLN A 181 -28.06 -1.77 7.74
N LYS A 182 -27.23 -2.77 7.39
CA LYS A 182 -26.03 -3.13 8.18
C LYS A 182 -25.04 -1.97 8.28
N GLU A 183 -24.82 -1.23 7.20
CA GLU A 183 -23.92 -0.07 7.22
C GLU A 183 -24.46 1.03 8.13
N MET A 184 -25.75 1.36 8.03
CA MET A 184 -26.37 2.38 8.89
C MET A 184 -26.35 1.99 10.37
N ASP A 185 -26.61 0.72 10.69
CA ASP A 185 -26.57 0.25 12.08
C ASP A 185 -25.16 0.22 12.66
N SER A 186 -24.18 -0.14 11.84
CA SER A 186 -22.80 -0.30 12.27
C SER A 186 -21.99 0.99 12.30
N CYS A 187 -22.40 2.04 11.57
CA CYS A 187 -21.70 3.32 11.52
C CYS A 187 -22.23 4.40 12.47
N VAL A 188 -23.40 4.20 13.08
CA VAL A 188 -24.05 5.20 13.96
C VAL A 188 -23.91 4.79 15.43
N SER A 189 -23.38 5.72 16.24
CA SER A 189 -23.21 5.54 17.68
C SER A 189 -24.52 5.55 18.46
N ALA A 190 -24.49 5.04 19.69
CA ALA A 190 -25.62 5.15 20.60
C ALA A 190 -26.00 6.62 20.87
N ALA A 191 -24.99 7.50 21.04
CA ALA A 191 -25.21 8.93 21.27
C ALA A 191 -25.88 9.63 20.07
N GLU A 192 -25.48 9.29 18.84
CA GLU A 192 -26.07 9.84 17.62
C GLU A 192 -27.52 9.38 17.41
N LYS A 193 -27.87 8.15 17.84
CA LYS A 193 -29.26 7.65 17.81
C LYS A 193 -30.16 8.41 18.79
N GLU A 194 -29.63 8.79 19.95
CA GLU A 194 -30.37 9.52 20.99
C GLU A 194 -30.52 11.02 20.68
N ASN A 195 -29.56 11.64 19.98
CA ASN A 195 -29.49 13.09 19.76
C ASN A 195 -29.43 13.49 18.28
N ILE A 196 -30.47 13.12 17.51
CA ILE A 196 -30.60 13.49 16.09
C ILE A 196 -30.54 15.02 15.94
N GLY A 197 -29.47 15.53 15.30
CA GLY A 197 -29.34 16.93 14.89
C GLY A 197 -28.64 17.88 15.88
N LYS A 198 -28.13 17.40 17.02
CA LYS A 198 -27.31 18.21 17.96
C LYS A 198 -25.81 17.93 17.92
N ASP A 199 -25.38 16.90 17.18
CA ASP A 199 -23.98 16.48 17.14
C ASP A 199 -23.17 17.31 16.11
N HIS A 200 -22.00 17.80 16.53
CA HIS A 200 -21.07 18.59 15.71
C HIS A 200 -20.29 17.75 14.66
N ARG A 201 -20.87 16.62 14.24
CA ARG A 201 -20.33 15.67 13.26
C ARG A 201 -20.32 16.30 11.86
N GLU A 202 -19.19 16.22 11.18
CA GLU A 202 -19.12 16.66 9.79
C GLU A 202 -19.84 15.69 8.84
N ARG A 203 -20.57 16.24 7.86
CA ARG A 203 -21.37 15.45 6.91
C ARG A 203 -20.57 14.35 6.21
N LYS A 204 -19.29 14.59 5.88
CA LYS A 204 -18.42 13.60 5.24
C LYS A 204 -18.30 12.32 6.06
N TYR A 205 -18.21 12.43 7.39
CA TYR A 205 -17.96 11.31 8.30
C TYR A 205 -19.24 10.73 8.92
N GLN A 206 -20.41 11.23 8.54
CA GLN A 206 -21.70 10.63 8.90
C GLN A 206 -22.06 9.47 7.96
N ALA A 207 -22.88 8.54 8.46
CA ALA A 207 -23.46 7.49 7.63
C ALA A 207 -24.62 8.06 6.80
N HIS A 208 -24.70 7.69 5.53
CA HIS A 208 -25.75 8.14 4.61
C HIS A 208 -26.36 6.94 3.91
N LYS A 209 -27.67 6.74 4.06
CA LYS A 209 -28.37 5.55 3.56
C LYS A 209 -28.16 5.32 2.06
N GLN A 210 -28.21 6.38 1.26
CA GLN A 210 -27.97 6.33 -0.20
C GLN A 210 -26.60 5.74 -0.58
N PHE A 211 -25.61 5.85 0.32
CA PHE A 211 -24.26 5.30 0.15
C PHE A 211 -23.99 4.15 1.12
N GLY A 212 -25.04 3.56 1.70
CA GLY A 212 -24.97 2.48 2.68
C GLY A 212 -24.48 1.18 2.05
N ASP A 213 -24.91 0.87 0.83
CA ASP A 213 -24.26 -0.19 0.05
C ASP A 213 -22.93 0.33 -0.54
N ARG A 214 -21.88 0.15 0.26
CA ARG A 214 -20.51 0.55 -0.09
C ARG A 214 -19.93 -0.18 -1.31
N ARG A 215 -20.65 -1.13 -1.93
CA ARG A 215 -20.24 -1.80 -3.18
C ARG A 215 -20.61 -0.98 -4.42
N GLY A 216 -21.60 -0.09 -4.33
CA GLY A 216 -22.09 0.71 -5.47
C GLY A 216 -21.01 1.65 -6.03
N GLY A 217 -20.75 1.59 -7.34
CA GLY A 217 -19.76 2.46 -8.02
C GLY A 217 -18.29 2.18 -7.67
N VAL A 218 -17.98 1.03 -7.04
CA VAL A 218 -16.63 0.64 -6.64
C VAL A 218 -16.02 -0.33 -7.65
N THR A 219 -14.83 -0.01 -8.15
CA THR A 219 -14.12 -0.86 -9.12
C THR A 219 -13.12 -1.76 -8.41
N GLY A 220 -13.46 -3.05 -8.30
CA GLY A 220 -12.46 -4.07 -8.01
C GLY A 220 -11.89 -4.10 -6.58
N ALA A 221 -12.48 -3.34 -5.65
CA ALA A 221 -12.23 -3.49 -4.23
C ALA A 221 -13.31 -4.35 -3.57
N ARG A 222 -12.92 -5.08 -2.52
CA ARG A 222 -13.83 -5.83 -1.65
C ARG A 222 -14.36 -4.93 -0.53
N THR A 223 -15.59 -5.21 -0.12
CA THR A 223 -16.30 -4.50 0.95
C THR A 223 -16.79 -5.52 1.98
N TYR A 224 -16.59 -5.22 3.25
CA TYR A 224 -17.10 -6.01 4.37
C TYR A 224 -18.17 -5.23 5.10
N PHE A 225 -19.28 -5.89 5.44
CA PHE A 225 -20.33 -5.29 6.26
C PHE A 225 -20.24 -5.88 7.67
N TYR A 226 -20.23 -5.01 8.67
CA TYR A 226 -20.19 -5.46 10.06
C TYR A 226 -21.53 -6.12 10.42
N ALA A 227 -21.46 -7.34 10.94
CA ALA A 227 -22.61 -8.05 11.49
C ALA A 227 -22.52 -8.08 13.02
N ASP A 228 -21.44 -8.67 13.54
CA ASP A 228 -21.12 -8.76 14.96
C ASP A 228 -19.62 -9.06 15.16
N GLU A 229 -19.19 -9.12 16.42
CA GLU A 229 -17.81 -9.41 16.79
C GLU A 229 -17.37 -10.84 16.44
N ALA A 230 -18.28 -11.82 16.48
CA ALA A 230 -17.97 -13.19 16.10
C ALA A 230 -17.64 -13.31 14.61
N LYS A 231 -18.33 -12.52 13.77
CA LYS A 231 -18.01 -12.39 12.35
C LYS A 231 -16.63 -11.77 12.14
N CYS A 232 -16.27 -10.74 12.91
CA CYS A 232 -14.92 -10.16 12.87
C CYS A 232 -13.85 -11.18 13.27
N ASP A 233 -14.12 -12.05 14.25
CA ASP A 233 -13.21 -13.14 14.62
C ASP A 233 -13.06 -14.17 13.49
N GLN A 234 -14.14 -14.54 12.81
CA GLN A 234 -14.08 -15.41 11.62
C GLN A 234 -13.26 -14.79 10.49
N HIS A 235 -13.39 -13.48 10.26
CA HIS A 235 -12.55 -12.75 9.30
C HIS A 235 -11.08 -12.77 9.70
N MET A 236 -10.77 -12.54 10.97
CA MET A 236 -9.40 -12.65 11.50
C MET A 236 -8.83 -14.06 11.28
N GLU A 237 -9.57 -15.12 11.63
CA GLU A 237 -9.13 -16.50 11.40
C GLU A 237 -8.86 -16.80 9.92
N THR A 238 -9.69 -16.24 9.04
CA THR A 238 -9.52 -16.35 7.59
C THR A 238 -8.23 -15.67 7.15
N PHE A 239 -7.95 -14.46 7.62
CA PHE A 239 -6.68 -13.78 7.33
C PHE A 239 -5.47 -14.54 7.88
N ILE A 240 -5.57 -15.15 9.07
CA ILE A 240 -4.50 -16.01 9.62
C ILE A 240 -4.24 -17.20 8.69
N LYS A 241 -5.29 -17.82 8.13
CA LYS A 241 -5.13 -18.90 7.14
C LYS A 241 -4.44 -18.38 5.86
N CYS A 242 -4.79 -17.19 5.37
CA CYS A 242 -4.10 -16.56 4.24
C CYS A 242 -2.62 -16.32 4.53
N ILE A 243 -2.30 -15.79 5.71
CA ILE A 243 -0.92 -15.54 6.16
C ILE A 243 -0.13 -16.86 6.17
N LYS A 244 -0.66 -17.91 6.80
CA LYS A 244 -0.02 -19.23 6.85
C LYS A 244 0.16 -19.83 5.46
N ALA A 245 -0.84 -19.70 4.58
CA ALA A 245 -0.74 -20.16 3.19
C ALA A 245 0.34 -19.40 2.40
N SER A 246 0.47 -18.08 2.62
CA SER A 246 1.49 -17.24 1.99
C SER A 246 2.89 -17.64 2.43
N GLY A 247 3.11 -17.81 3.75
CA GLY A 247 4.40 -18.23 4.31
C GLY A 247 4.80 -19.66 3.93
N GLY A 248 3.82 -20.56 3.74
CA GLY A 248 4.08 -21.93 3.27
C GLY A 248 4.33 -22.04 1.77
N SER A 249 3.97 -21.04 0.97
CA SER A 249 4.02 -21.11 -0.51
C SER A 249 5.15 -20.31 -1.14
N SER A 250 5.68 -19.30 -0.45
CA SER A 250 6.81 -18.49 -0.94
C SER A 250 7.63 -17.92 0.22
N MET A 251 8.94 -17.88 0.05
CA MET A 251 9.78 -17.02 0.88
C MET A 251 9.41 -15.57 0.55
N ASP A 252 9.10 -14.77 1.57
CA ASP A 252 8.87 -13.31 1.43
C ASP A 252 7.51 -12.87 0.83
N GLY A 253 6.49 -13.73 0.95
CA GLY A 253 5.13 -13.46 0.46
C GLY A 253 4.39 -12.32 1.17
N PHE A 254 3.27 -11.89 0.59
CA PHE A 254 2.37 -10.92 1.18
C PHE A 254 0.98 -11.53 1.47
N SER A 255 0.27 -10.94 2.42
CA SER A 255 -1.17 -11.17 2.65
C SER A 255 -1.87 -9.83 2.79
N ALA A 256 -3.02 -9.66 2.12
CA ALA A 256 -3.81 -8.44 2.22
C ALA A 256 -4.88 -8.56 3.32
N ILE A 257 -5.15 -7.44 4.01
CA ILE A 257 -6.23 -7.31 4.99
C ILE A 257 -6.99 -6.00 4.79
N LYS A 258 -8.23 -5.94 5.29
CA LYS A 258 -9.05 -4.72 5.35
C LYS A 258 -9.47 -4.42 6.78
N MET A 259 -9.43 -3.16 7.15
CA MET A 259 -9.71 -2.74 8.53
C MET A 259 -11.18 -2.91 8.89
N THR A 260 -12.08 -2.63 7.95
CA THR A 260 -13.53 -2.78 8.14
C THR A 260 -13.98 -4.24 8.33
N ALA A 261 -13.12 -5.21 8.04
CA ALA A 261 -13.37 -6.62 8.33
C ALA A 261 -13.13 -7.00 9.80
N LEU A 262 -12.37 -6.17 10.54
CA LEU A 262 -11.83 -6.51 11.86
C LEU A 262 -12.58 -5.84 13.01
N GLY A 263 -13.60 -5.04 12.72
CA GLY A 263 -14.44 -4.46 13.75
C GLY A 263 -15.45 -3.47 13.21
N ARG A 264 -16.15 -2.81 14.13
CA ARG A 264 -17.24 -1.91 13.81
C ARG A 264 -16.74 -0.61 13.10
N PRO A 265 -17.22 -0.28 11.89
CA PRO A 265 -16.74 0.85 11.10
C PRO A 265 -16.99 2.24 11.72
N GLN A 266 -17.97 2.36 12.63
CA GLN A 266 -18.22 3.58 13.41
C GLN A 266 -16.94 4.17 14.01
N PHE A 267 -16.08 3.32 14.58
CA PHE A 267 -14.81 3.77 15.15
C PHE A 267 -13.93 4.44 14.10
N LEU A 268 -13.80 3.84 12.91
CA LEU A 268 -12.98 4.37 11.83
C LEU A 268 -13.52 5.72 11.32
N LEU A 269 -14.84 5.92 11.28
CA LEU A 269 -15.46 7.21 10.93
C LEU A 269 -15.10 8.29 11.95
N GLN A 270 -15.36 8.00 13.23
CA GLN A 270 -15.18 8.95 14.32
C GLN A 270 -13.70 9.30 14.46
N PHE A 271 -12.82 8.30 14.40
CA PHE A 271 -11.40 8.51 14.50
C PHE A 271 -10.86 9.30 13.29
N SER A 272 -11.36 9.02 12.09
CA SER A 272 -10.98 9.78 10.90
C SER A 272 -11.39 11.25 11.01
N GLU A 273 -12.57 11.53 11.55
CA GLU A 273 -13.01 12.90 11.77
C GLU A 273 -12.13 13.65 12.77
N VAL A 274 -11.78 13.01 13.89
CA VAL A 274 -10.86 13.58 14.89
C VAL A 274 -9.53 13.94 14.24
N LEU A 275 -8.92 13.01 13.50
CA LEU A 275 -7.64 13.24 12.83
C LEU A 275 -7.71 14.41 11.84
N VAL A 276 -8.78 14.50 11.05
CA VAL A 276 -8.92 15.57 10.06
C VAL A 276 -9.24 16.92 10.71
N LYS A 277 -10.05 16.96 11.78
CA LYS A 277 -10.28 18.19 12.55
C LYS A 277 -9.01 18.72 13.18
N TRP A 278 -8.18 17.85 13.75
CA TRP A 278 -6.85 18.23 14.22
C TRP A 278 -5.97 18.75 13.09
N ARG A 279 -5.91 18.06 11.94
CA ARG A 279 -5.12 18.51 10.78
C ARG A 279 -5.55 19.90 10.35
N ARG A 280 -6.85 20.14 10.18
CA ARG A 280 -7.41 21.45 9.81
C ARG A 280 -7.11 22.52 10.83
N PHE A 281 -7.21 22.20 12.12
CA PHE A 281 -6.86 23.11 13.19
C PHE A 281 -5.41 23.58 13.05
N PHE A 282 -4.47 22.66 12.81
CA PHE A 282 -3.08 23.07 12.62
C PHE A 282 -2.82 23.78 11.28
N THR A 283 -3.47 23.39 10.19
CA THR A 283 -3.40 24.14 8.92
C THR A 283 -3.90 25.57 9.11
N PHE A 284 -4.98 25.75 9.87
CA PHE A 284 -5.47 27.07 10.27
C PHE A 284 -4.42 27.84 11.08
N LEU A 285 -3.78 27.21 12.08
CA LEU A 285 -2.69 27.85 12.83
C LEU A 285 -1.51 28.24 11.94
N ALA A 286 -1.17 27.41 10.94
CA ALA A 286 -0.11 27.72 9.98
C ALA A 286 -0.46 28.92 9.11
N SER A 287 -1.70 29.03 8.65
CA SER A 287 -2.14 30.19 7.86
C SER A 287 -2.09 31.48 8.67
N GLN A 288 -2.41 31.45 9.97
CA GLN A 288 -2.27 32.61 10.86
C GLN A 288 -0.81 33.07 11.03
N GLN A 289 0.15 32.17 10.85
CA GLN A 289 1.59 32.49 10.84
C GLN A 289 2.12 32.82 9.44
N GLY A 290 1.25 33.04 8.45
CA GLY A 290 1.63 33.37 7.07
C GLY A 290 2.27 32.21 6.30
N LYS A 291 1.98 30.97 6.72
CA LYS A 291 2.52 29.74 6.11
C LYS A 291 1.49 29.04 5.22
N ASP A 292 0.52 29.82 4.72
CA ASP A 292 -0.51 29.31 3.82
C ASP A 292 0.10 28.92 2.47
N GLY A 293 -0.44 27.86 1.86
CA GLY A 293 0.03 27.32 0.58
C GLY A 293 1.39 26.59 0.61
N LEU A 294 2.07 26.51 1.76
CA LEU A 294 3.29 25.71 1.91
C LEU A 294 2.96 24.21 2.05
N GLU A 295 3.89 23.35 1.63
CA GLU A 295 3.76 21.90 1.82
C GLU A 295 3.66 21.55 3.32
N ALA A 296 2.98 20.45 3.65
CA ALA A 296 2.72 20.08 5.05
C ALA A 296 4.01 19.98 5.90
N LEU A 297 5.11 19.49 5.33
CA LEU A 297 6.41 19.40 6.02
C LEU A 297 7.09 20.76 6.24
N GLU A 298 6.73 21.78 5.48
CA GLU A 298 7.28 23.14 5.56
C GLU A 298 6.50 24.01 6.55
N GLN A 299 5.27 23.62 6.90
CA GLN A 299 4.40 24.29 7.88
C GLN A 299 4.90 24.07 9.32
N ARG A 300 6.04 24.67 9.67
CA ARG A 300 6.55 24.68 11.06
C ARG A 300 5.79 25.72 11.87
N LEU A 301 5.41 25.47 13.12
CA LEU A 301 4.68 26.42 13.95
C LEU A 301 5.55 26.91 15.11
N GLU A 302 5.56 28.21 15.40
CA GLU A 302 6.22 28.73 16.60
C GLU A 302 5.29 28.60 17.82
N LEU A 303 5.75 27.95 18.91
CA LEU A 303 4.93 27.66 20.12
C LEU A 303 4.48 28.95 20.79
N THR A 304 5.37 29.95 20.85
CA THR A 304 5.09 31.24 21.48
C THR A 304 4.01 32.01 20.72
N GLN A 305 4.08 32.03 19.40
CA GLN A 305 3.05 32.67 18.55
C GLN A 305 1.73 31.92 18.61
N LEU A 306 1.78 30.58 18.66
CA LEU A 306 0.59 29.76 18.88
C LEU A 306 -0.07 30.10 20.22
N GLN A 307 0.72 30.21 21.28
CA GLN A 307 0.24 30.55 22.62
C GLN A 307 -0.42 31.93 22.64
N GLU A 308 0.25 32.95 22.09
CA GLU A 308 -0.31 34.30 21.99
C GLU A 308 -1.60 34.34 21.19
N PHE A 309 -1.68 33.59 20.09
CA PHE A 309 -2.87 33.51 19.25
C PHE A 309 -4.04 32.84 19.98
N MET A 310 -3.79 31.70 20.65
CA MET A 310 -4.83 31.02 21.43
C MET A 310 -5.31 31.91 22.59
N THR A 311 -4.41 32.58 23.31
CA THR A 311 -4.81 33.54 24.35
C THR A 311 -5.67 34.67 23.79
N LYS A 312 -5.35 35.21 22.61
CA LYS A 312 -6.16 36.24 21.94
C LYS A 312 -7.56 35.76 21.54
N LEU A 313 -7.73 34.47 21.25
CA LEU A 313 -9.02 33.87 20.94
C LEU A 313 -9.89 33.58 22.19
N GLY A 314 -9.44 33.99 23.38
CA GLY A 314 -10.19 33.79 24.63
C GLY A 314 -10.01 32.39 25.23
N ALA A 315 -8.99 31.68 24.77
CA ALA A 315 -8.80 30.29 25.09
C ALA A 315 -8.25 30.12 26.52
N ASN A 316 -9.05 29.54 27.42
CA ASN A 316 -8.75 29.40 28.85
C ASN A 316 -8.33 27.96 29.18
N GLY A 317 -7.05 27.70 29.46
CA GLY A 317 -6.56 26.38 29.85
C GLY A 317 -5.08 26.12 29.54
N ASP A 318 -4.62 24.91 29.87
CA ASP A 318 -3.27 24.45 29.53
C ASP A 318 -3.22 23.89 28.09
N PHE A 319 -2.92 24.77 27.13
CA PHE A 319 -2.70 24.38 25.73
C PHE A 319 -1.45 23.55 25.54
N TYR A 320 -0.43 23.69 26.39
CA TYR A 320 0.75 22.82 26.31
C TYR A 320 0.33 21.38 26.58
N GLY A 321 -0.52 21.16 27.59
CA GLY A 321 -1.09 19.85 27.90
C GLY A 321 -1.83 19.17 26.75
N TRP A 322 -2.38 19.91 25.77
CA TRP A 322 -3.00 19.32 24.58
C TRP A 322 -1.97 18.62 23.68
N PHE A 323 -0.73 19.10 23.72
CA PHE A 323 0.34 18.72 22.81
C PHE A 323 1.43 17.87 23.49
N THR A 324 1.60 17.99 24.80
CA THR A 324 2.72 17.40 25.56
C THR A 324 2.35 16.11 26.30
N GLY A 325 1.42 15.32 25.73
CA GLY A 325 0.75 14.15 26.31
C GLY A 325 1.53 13.32 27.33
N ARG A 326 2.82 13.03 27.11
CA ARG A 326 3.87 12.84 28.14
C ARG A 326 5.21 12.64 27.43
N LYS A 327 6.25 13.24 28.03
CA LYS A 327 7.69 13.28 27.69
C LYS A 327 8.12 14.39 26.73
N GLU A 328 8.97 15.23 27.30
CA GLU A 328 9.88 16.17 26.64
C GLU A 328 10.86 15.40 25.75
N ASP A 329 10.39 14.85 24.64
CA ASP A 329 11.30 14.41 23.61
C ASP A 329 11.90 15.67 22.98
N SER A 330 13.17 15.90 23.30
CA SER A 330 14.06 17.01 22.92
C SER A 330 14.16 17.37 21.43
N THR A 331 13.30 16.80 20.57
CA THR A 331 13.31 16.98 19.12
C THR A 331 12.58 18.25 18.64
N GLY A 332 11.82 18.91 19.51
CA GLY A 332 11.05 20.09 19.13
C GLY A 332 9.93 19.77 18.13
N CYS A 333 9.39 18.54 18.12
CA CYS A 333 8.25 18.15 17.32
C CYS A 333 7.09 17.69 18.21
N ILE A 334 5.87 18.05 17.83
CA ILE A 334 4.65 17.64 18.53
C ILE A 334 3.87 16.67 17.64
N ASP A 335 3.57 15.50 18.21
CA ASP A 335 2.68 14.53 17.60
C ASP A 335 1.25 14.98 17.82
N MET A 336 0.41 14.86 16.78
CA MET A 336 -0.95 15.40 16.84
C MET A 336 -1.77 14.80 17.98
N LEU A 337 -1.44 13.56 18.38
CA LEU A 337 -2.03 12.79 19.48
C LEU A 337 -0.92 11.82 19.97
N ASP A 338 -0.76 11.63 21.29
CA ASP A 338 0.25 10.71 21.88
C ASP A 338 -0.34 9.29 21.93
N TRP A 339 0.06 8.49 20.94
CA TRP A 339 -0.62 7.25 20.60
C TRP A 339 -0.04 5.98 21.20
N ASN A 340 1.01 6.08 22.02
CA ASN A 340 1.47 4.93 22.83
C ASN A 340 0.31 4.34 23.68
N SER A 341 -0.70 5.16 23.94
CA SER A 341 -1.88 4.88 24.74
C SER A 341 -3.01 4.14 24.00
N LEU A 342 -3.09 4.17 22.66
CA LEU A 342 -4.19 3.52 21.90
C LEU A 342 -4.17 1.99 22.02
N ILE A 343 -2.97 1.42 22.10
CA ILE A 343 -2.73 -0.02 22.24
C ILE A 343 -2.55 -0.38 23.73
N ASP A 344 -2.53 0.61 24.63
CA ASP A 344 -2.51 0.37 26.07
C ASP A 344 -3.94 0.11 26.57
N ASP A 345 -4.19 -1.14 27.01
CA ASP A 345 -5.47 -1.57 27.57
C ASP A 345 -5.96 -0.69 28.73
N ARG A 346 -5.07 0.04 29.41
CA ARG A 346 -5.36 0.93 30.55
C ARG A 346 -5.95 2.28 30.13
N THR A 347 -5.82 2.67 28.87
CA THR A 347 -6.33 3.94 28.36
C THR A 347 -7.76 3.78 27.88
N LYS A 348 -8.61 4.79 28.15
CA LYS A 348 -9.93 4.87 27.53
C LYS A 348 -9.81 5.50 26.16
N ILE A 349 -10.23 4.79 25.12
CA ILE A 349 -10.15 5.28 23.73
C ILE A 349 -11.01 6.55 23.55
N SER A 350 -12.11 6.67 24.30
CA SER A 350 -12.95 7.87 24.32
C SER A 350 -12.19 9.15 24.65
N ASP A 351 -11.15 9.06 25.48
CA ASP A 351 -10.36 10.22 25.91
C ASP A 351 -9.46 10.74 24.78
N LEU A 352 -9.23 9.92 23.75
CA LEU A 352 -8.45 10.24 22.56
C LEU A 352 -9.33 10.78 21.43
N LEU A 353 -10.65 10.58 21.49
CA LEU A 353 -11.63 11.05 20.51
C LEU A 353 -12.10 12.47 20.84
N VAL A 354 -11.15 13.38 20.98
CA VAL A 354 -11.38 14.79 21.30
C VAL A 354 -10.98 15.70 20.15
N VAL A 355 -11.71 16.80 19.98
CA VAL A 355 -11.48 17.80 18.93
C VAL A 355 -11.23 19.19 19.53
N PRO A 356 -10.40 20.01 18.89
CA PRO A 356 -10.16 21.37 19.35
C PRO A 356 -11.38 22.26 19.09
N ASN A 357 -11.93 22.86 20.14
CA ASN A 357 -12.93 23.91 20.04
C ASN A 357 -12.24 25.28 20.11
N VAL A 358 -12.19 25.98 18.98
CA VAL A 358 -11.47 27.26 18.84
C VAL A 358 -12.20 28.40 19.57
N GLU A 359 -13.54 28.39 19.60
CA GLU A 359 -14.35 29.43 20.25
C GLU A 359 -14.30 29.33 21.78
N LEU A 360 -14.33 28.10 22.30
CA LEU A 360 -14.30 27.84 23.73
C LEU A 360 -12.88 27.66 24.28
N GLY A 361 -11.89 27.48 23.39
CA GLY A 361 -10.51 27.26 23.76
C GLY A 361 -10.29 26.03 24.63
N LYS A 362 -11.02 24.95 24.38
CA LYS A 362 -10.90 23.68 25.10
C LYS A 362 -10.95 22.51 24.13
N LEU A 363 -10.39 21.37 24.53
CA LEU A 363 -10.71 20.10 23.89
C LEU A 363 -12.10 19.68 24.33
N GLU A 364 -12.91 19.25 23.36
CA GLU A 364 -14.21 18.67 23.63
C GLU A 364 -14.27 17.26 23.04
N PRO A 365 -14.98 16.33 23.69
CA PRO A 365 -15.28 15.03 23.10
C PRO A 365 -15.98 15.20 21.76
N LEU A 366 -15.59 14.38 20.77
CA LEU A 366 -16.28 14.34 19.47
C LEU A 366 -17.77 14.01 19.65
N LEU A 367 -18.08 13.15 20.62
CA LEU A 367 -19.43 12.75 21.00
C LEU A 367 -19.66 12.95 22.49
N GLY A 368 -20.89 13.32 22.85
CA GLY A 368 -21.26 13.56 24.25
C GLY A 368 -21.21 12.32 25.15
N LYS A 369 -21.23 11.10 24.59
CA LYS A 369 -21.18 9.84 25.34
C LYS A 369 -20.68 8.70 24.46
N PHE A 370 -19.85 7.83 25.04
CA PHE A 370 -19.50 6.52 24.50
C PHE A 370 -20.00 5.43 25.44
N THR A 371 -20.57 4.37 24.88
CA THR A 371 -20.95 3.19 25.68
C THR A 371 -19.73 2.33 25.97
N VAL A 372 -19.80 1.56 27.06
CA VAL A 372 -18.74 0.59 27.41
C VAL A 372 -18.52 -0.43 26.29
N GLU A 373 -19.61 -0.86 25.64
CA GLU A 373 -19.54 -1.80 24.52
C GLU A 373 -18.83 -1.20 23.30
N GLU A 374 -19.12 0.05 22.92
CA GLU A 374 -18.41 0.72 21.82
C GLU A 374 -16.90 0.81 22.11
N GLU A 375 -16.50 1.14 23.34
CA GLU A 375 -15.09 1.17 23.71
C GLU A 375 -14.42 -0.21 23.61
N GLN A 376 -15.13 -1.27 24.03
CA GLN A 376 -14.64 -2.64 23.89
C GLN A 376 -14.55 -3.08 22.43
N GLN A 377 -15.51 -2.72 21.57
CA GLN A 377 -15.47 -2.98 20.13
C GLN A 377 -14.25 -2.33 19.48
N MET A 378 -13.93 -1.10 19.87
CA MET A 378 -12.73 -0.40 19.41
C MET A 378 -11.46 -1.16 19.83
N LYS A 379 -11.35 -1.55 21.10
CA LYS A 379 -10.19 -2.33 21.60
C LYS A 379 -10.03 -3.66 20.88
N ARG A 380 -11.13 -4.40 20.66
CA ARG A 380 -11.10 -5.68 19.94
C ARG A 380 -10.63 -5.52 18.50
N MET A 381 -11.04 -4.46 17.79
CA MET A 381 -10.51 -4.18 16.44
C MET A 381 -8.98 -4.04 16.46
N LEU A 382 -8.43 -3.26 17.40
CA LEU A 382 -6.98 -3.07 17.53
C LEU A 382 -6.25 -4.37 17.88
N GLN A 383 -6.81 -5.17 18.81
CA GLN A 383 -6.28 -6.47 19.18
C GLN A 383 -6.23 -7.44 18.00
N ARG A 384 -7.27 -7.48 17.15
CA ARG A 384 -7.26 -8.33 15.95
C ARG A 384 -6.18 -7.93 14.96
N VAL A 385 -5.96 -6.62 14.74
CA VAL A 385 -4.88 -6.14 13.87
C VAL A 385 -3.51 -6.54 14.43
N ASP A 386 -3.30 -6.39 15.74
CA ASP A 386 -2.07 -6.79 16.43
C ASP A 386 -1.80 -8.30 16.30
N VAL A 387 -2.82 -9.14 16.49
CA VAL A 387 -2.74 -10.60 16.31
C VAL A 387 -2.32 -10.96 14.87
N LEU A 388 -2.89 -10.28 13.87
CA LEU A 388 -2.53 -10.51 12.46
C LEU A 388 -1.08 -10.08 12.17
N ALA A 389 -0.63 -8.95 12.71
CA ALA A 389 0.75 -8.49 12.57
C ALA A 389 1.75 -9.48 13.18
N LYS A 390 1.46 -10.03 14.37
CA LYS A 390 2.27 -11.09 15.01
C LYS A 390 2.36 -12.34 14.16
N HIS A 391 1.22 -12.85 13.68
CA HIS A 391 1.19 -14.03 12.82
C HIS A 391 1.95 -13.81 11.51
N ALA A 392 1.87 -12.61 10.92
CA ALA A 392 2.62 -12.25 9.71
C ALA A 392 4.13 -12.29 9.99
N LEU A 393 4.58 -11.66 11.08
CA LEU A 393 5.99 -11.67 11.50
C LEU A 393 6.50 -13.10 11.73
N GLU A 394 5.78 -13.90 12.51
CA GLU A 394 6.13 -15.30 12.82
C GLU A 394 6.17 -16.19 11.58
N SER A 395 5.29 -15.94 10.61
CA SER A 395 5.24 -16.70 9.35
C SER A 395 6.23 -16.19 8.29
N GLY A 396 6.98 -15.11 8.56
CA GLY A 396 7.87 -14.48 7.59
C GLY A 396 7.14 -13.83 6.41
N VAL A 397 5.88 -13.42 6.62
CA VAL A 397 5.00 -12.82 5.61
C VAL A 397 4.84 -11.33 5.90
N ARG A 398 4.67 -10.54 4.84
CA ARG A 398 4.33 -9.12 4.96
C ARG A 398 2.83 -8.91 4.92
N LEU A 399 2.33 -8.08 5.82
CA LEU A 399 0.93 -7.71 5.88
C LEU A 399 0.69 -6.41 5.11
N MET A 400 -0.30 -6.41 4.24
CA MET A 400 -0.69 -5.27 3.43
C MET A 400 -2.07 -4.79 3.87
N VAL A 401 -2.12 -3.62 4.49
CA VAL A 401 -3.41 -3.02 4.87
C VAL A 401 -3.95 -2.26 3.67
N ASP A 402 -5.03 -2.77 3.10
CA ASP A 402 -5.66 -2.17 1.95
C ASP A 402 -6.35 -0.85 2.32
N ALA A 403 -6.26 0.10 1.40
CA ALA A 403 -7.02 1.32 1.49
C ALA A 403 -8.51 1.07 1.22
N GLU A 404 -9.34 1.92 1.81
CA GLU A 404 -10.80 1.89 1.72
C GLU A 404 -11.34 3.31 1.41
N GLN A 405 -12.63 3.56 1.64
CA GLN A 405 -13.26 4.84 1.33
C GLN A 405 -12.64 6.01 2.11
N THR A 406 -12.72 7.22 1.54
CA THR A 406 -12.01 8.42 2.03
C THR A 406 -12.45 8.89 3.42
N TYR A 407 -13.61 8.45 3.89
CA TYR A 407 -14.14 8.74 5.22
C TYR A 407 -13.67 7.76 6.30
N PHE A 408 -13.11 6.60 5.93
CA PHE A 408 -12.41 5.69 6.85
C PHE A 408 -10.89 5.81 6.76
N GLN A 409 -10.38 6.24 5.59
CA GLN A 409 -8.96 6.15 5.27
C GLN A 409 -8.02 6.85 6.26
N PRO A 410 -8.32 8.04 6.83
CA PRO A 410 -7.42 8.67 7.81
C PRO A 410 -7.16 7.77 9.03
N ALA A 411 -8.21 7.15 9.59
CA ALA A 411 -8.07 6.21 10.70
C ALA A 411 -7.30 4.95 10.28
N ILE A 412 -7.64 4.35 9.13
CA ILE A 412 -6.96 3.16 8.61
C ILE A 412 -5.46 3.42 8.43
N SER A 413 -5.11 4.51 7.75
CA SER A 413 -3.72 4.91 7.54
C SER A 413 -3.00 5.12 8.87
N ARG A 414 -3.62 5.83 9.82
CA ARG A 414 -2.98 6.10 11.11
C ARG A 414 -2.72 4.84 11.91
N LEU A 415 -3.72 3.97 12.05
CA LEU A 415 -3.59 2.71 12.78
C LEU A 415 -2.57 1.78 12.10
N THR A 416 -2.48 1.81 10.77
CA THR A 416 -1.46 1.05 10.04
C THR A 416 -0.05 1.56 10.35
N LEU A 417 0.15 2.88 10.46
CA LEU A 417 1.44 3.44 10.85
C LEU A 417 1.86 3.04 12.26
N GLU A 418 0.93 2.95 13.21
CA GLU A 418 1.25 2.44 14.56
C GLU A 418 1.72 0.97 14.52
N MET A 419 1.12 0.17 13.63
CA MET A 419 1.61 -1.19 13.37
C MET A 419 2.99 -1.17 12.71
N GLN A 420 3.28 -0.24 11.79
CA GLN A 420 4.65 -0.09 11.26
C GLN A 420 5.64 0.28 12.34
N ARG A 421 5.31 1.26 13.18
CA ARG A 421 6.15 1.70 14.31
C ARG A 421 6.50 0.54 15.24
N THR A 422 5.55 -0.34 15.49
CA THR A 422 5.72 -1.51 16.37
C THR A 422 6.48 -2.66 15.69
N TYR A 423 6.14 -2.99 14.44
CA TYR A 423 6.58 -4.22 13.79
C TYR A 423 7.64 -4.04 12.70
N ASN A 424 7.86 -2.82 12.18
CA ASN A 424 8.84 -2.54 11.12
C ASN A 424 10.21 -2.10 11.70
N GLY A 425 10.66 -2.73 12.79
CA GLY A 425 11.92 -2.38 13.44
C GLY A 425 13.16 -2.69 12.58
N GLU A 426 13.38 -3.97 12.25
CA GLU A 426 14.55 -4.42 11.47
C GLU A 426 14.28 -4.49 9.97
N LYS A 427 13.03 -4.76 9.58
CA LYS A 427 12.60 -4.96 8.20
C LYS A 427 11.13 -4.57 8.04
N PRO A 428 10.67 -4.24 6.82
CA PRO A 428 9.27 -3.91 6.61
C PRO A 428 8.39 -5.16 6.70
N VAL A 429 7.47 -5.18 7.68
CA VAL A 429 6.48 -6.25 7.87
C VAL A 429 5.10 -5.75 7.47
N ILE A 430 4.74 -4.53 7.87
CA ILE A 430 3.44 -3.91 7.65
C ILE A 430 3.55 -2.86 6.56
N PHE A 431 2.68 -2.93 5.54
CA PHE A 431 2.63 -1.99 4.43
C PHE A 431 1.33 -1.19 4.49
N ASN A 432 1.44 0.14 4.45
CA ASN A 432 0.30 1.05 4.36
C ASN A 432 -0.01 1.37 2.90
N THR A 433 -1.29 1.41 2.53
CA THR A 433 -1.72 1.70 1.15
C THR A 433 -2.09 3.18 0.99
N TYR A 434 -1.39 3.87 0.10
CA TYR A 434 -1.66 5.27 -0.25
C TYR A 434 -2.36 5.35 -1.61
N GLN A 435 -3.47 6.08 -1.64
CA GLN A 435 -4.29 6.26 -2.84
C GLN A 435 -3.96 7.59 -3.52
N CYS A 436 -3.21 7.54 -4.62
CA CYS A 436 -2.68 8.72 -5.32
C CYS A 436 -3.73 9.47 -6.16
N TYR A 437 -4.97 8.98 -6.26
CA TYR A 437 -6.11 9.76 -6.75
C TYR A 437 -6.55 10.84 -5.77
N LEU A 438 -6.11 10.82 -4.51
CA LEU A 438 -6.47 11.84 -3.51
C LEU A 438 -5.59 13.08 -3.65
N LYS A 439 -6.18 14.25 -3.42
CA LYS A 439 -5.47 15.53 -3.37
C LYS A 439 -4.41 15.56 -2.26
N GLU A 440 -4.68 14.90 -1.14
CA GLU A 440 -3.81 14.86 0.04
C GLU A 440 -2.72 13.77 0.00
N ALA A 441 -2.64 12.96 -1.06
CA ALA A 441 -1.79 11.78 -1.09
C ALA A 441 -0.30 12.10 -0.84
N TYR A 442 0.22 13.15 -1.46
CA TYR A 442 1.61 13.57 -1.30
C TYR A 442 1.92 14.02 0.12
N ASP A 443 1.09 14.88 0.70
CA ASP A 443 1.26 15.33 2.09
C ASP A 443 1.25 14.14 3.06
N ASN A 444 0.34 13.18 2.85
CA ASN A 444 0.26 12.00 3.71
C ASN A 444 1.54 11.14 3.61
N VAL A 445 2.01 10.84 2.39
CA VAL A 445 3.23 10.05 2.17
C VAL A 445 4.44 10.75 2.78
N THR A 446 4.61 12.06 2.52
CA THR A 446 5.78 12.81 2.97
C THR A 446 5.82 12.96 4.49
N MET A 447 4.68 13.22 5.12
CA MET A 447 4.56 13.27 6.58
C MET A 447 4.88 11.93 7.24
N ASP A 448 4.42 10.82 6.67
CA ASP A 448 4.61 9.50 7.27
C ASP A 448 6.05 8.99 7.10
N VAL A 449 6.68 9.32 5.96
CA VAL A 449 8.12 9.09 5.77
C VAL A 449 8.93 9.89 6.79
N GLU A 450 8.64 11.19 6.96
CA GLU A 450 9.34 12.03 7.94
C GLU A 450 9.20 11.49 9.36
N LEU A 451 7.98 11.10 9.74
CA LEU A 451 7.67 10.48 11.03
C LEU A 451 8.52 9.21 11.23
N SER A 452 8.57 8.32 10.24
CA SER A 452 9.38 7.10 10.32
C SER A 452 10.87 7.37 10.43
N ARG A 453 11.37 8.39 9.74
CA ARG A 453 12.78 8.81 9.76
C ARG A 453 13.17 9.32 11.14
N ARG A 454 12.32 10.15 11.75
CA ARG A 454 12.54 10.74 13.08
C ARG A 454 12.67 9.67 14.15
N GLU A 455 11.82 8.66 14.09
CA GLU A 455 11.70 7.65 15.15
C GLU A 455 12.40 6.33 14.84
N GLY A 456 12.85 6.15 13.59
CA GLY A 456 13.88 5.17 13.23
C GLY A 456 13.38 3.80 12.76
N TRP A 457 12.09 3.61 12.48
CA TRP A 457 11.55 2.37 11.88
C TRP A 457 11.59 2.37 10.34
N HIS A 458 11.36 1.21 9.74
CA HIS A 458 11.28 1.06 8.29
C HIS A 458 9.91 1.47 7.75
N PHE A 459 9.89 2.54 6.97
CA PHE A 459 8.69 2.94 6.23
C PHE A 459 8.36 1.93 5.14
N ALA A 460 7.09 1.57 5.01
CA ALA A 460 6.65 0.69 3.93
C ALA A 460 5.31 1.15 3.34
N ALA A 461 5.32 1.45 2.04
CA ALA A 461 4.15 1.94 1.32
C ALA A 461 3.76 1.02 0.17
N LYS A 462 2.46 0.92 -0.09
CA LYS A 462 1.89 0.49 -1.36
C LYS A 462 1.24 1.70 -2.01
N LEU A 463 1.72 2.08 -3.19
CA LEU A 463 1.15 3.18 -3.96
C LEU A 463 0.18 2.62 -5.00
N VAL A 464 -1.09 3.04 -4.93
CA VAL A 464 -2.14 2.74 -5.90
C VAL A 464 -2.73 4.04 -6.46
N ARG A 465 -3.42 3.99 -7.60
CA ARG A 465 -4.25 5.12 -8.03
C ARG A 465 -5.46 5.26 -7.08
N GLY A 466 -6.33 4.25 -7.05
CA GLY A 466 -7.52 4.21 -6.20
C GLY A 466 -8.62 3.37 -6.85
N ALA A 467 -9.58 2.89 -6.05
CA ALA A 467 -10.65 1.98 -6.49
C ALA A 467 -12.07 2.56 -6.32
N TYR A 468 -12.19 3.74 -5.71
CA TYR A 468 -13.46 4.31 -5.25
C TYR A 468 -13.83 5.62 -5.97
N MET A 469 -13.14 5.97 -7.06
CA MET A 469 -13.25 7.27 -7.77
C MET A 469 -14.68 7.75 -8.06
N TYR A 470 -15.51 6.88 -8.65
CA TYR A 470 -16.88 7.24 -9.04
C TYR A 470 -17.76 7.49 -7.80
N GLN A 471 -17.75 6.54 -6.87
CA GLN A 471 -18.49 6.63 -5.61
C GLN A 471 -18.09 7.88 -4.80
N GLU A 472 -16.79 8.20 -4.71
CA GLU A 472 -16.30 9.35 -3.93
C GLU A 472 -16.77 10.69 -4.50
N ARG A 473 -16.75 10.86 -5.82
CA ARG A 473 -17.24 12.07 -6.48
C ARG A 473 -18.75 12.23 -6.34
N GLU A 474 -19.50 11.16 -6.58
CA GLU A 474 -20.95 11.15 -6.44
C GLU A 474 -21.35 11.48 -5.00
N ARG A 475 -20.70 10.83 -4.04
CA ARG A 475 -20.93 11.06 -2.61
C ARG A 475 -20.60 12.49 -2.17
N ALA A 476 -19.48 13.05 -2.61
CA ALA A 476 -19.10 14.43 -2.31
C ALA A 476 -20.12 15.45 -2.82
N LYS A 477 -20.59 15.25 -4.05
CA LYS A 477 -21.61 16.10 -4.68
C LYS A 477 -22.94 16.04 -3.92
N GLU A 478 -23.41 14.83 -3.61
CA GLU A 478 -24.76 14.63 -3.08
C GLU A 478 -24.88 15.05 -1.60
N ILE A 479 -23.84 14.79 -0.80
CA ILE A 479 -23.80 15.19 0.61
C ILE A 479 -23.39 16.67 0.78
N GLY A 480 -22.68 17.22 -0.21
CA GLY A 480 -22.23 18.61 -0.23
C GLY A 480 -20.95 18.84 0.58
N TYR A 481 -19.90 18.06 0.32
CA TYR A 481 -18.54 18.33 0.80
C TYR A 481 -17.55 18.40 -0.37
N GLU A 482 -16.34 18.91 -0.13
CA GLU A 482 -15.34 19.06 -1.19
C GLU A 482 -14.95 17.70 -1.80
N ASP A 483 -14.92 17.61 -3.14
CA ASP A 483 -14.41 16.45 -3.86
C ASP A 483 -12.96 16.14 -3.41
N PRO A 484 -12.69 15.00 -2.76
CA PRO A 484 -11.37 14.71 -2.20
C PRO A 484 -10.36 14.26 -3.26
N ILE A 485 -10.80 14.05 -4.51
CA ILE A 485 -9.99 13.42 -5.54
C ILE A 485 -9.45 14.42 -6.57
N ASN A 486 -8.36 14.04 -7.23
CA ASN A 486 -7.73 14.80 -8.29
C ASN A 486 -8.71 14.99 -9.48
N PRO A 487 -8.65 16.13 -10.18
CA PRO A 487 -9.67 16.51 -11.17
C PRO A 487 -9.75 15.56 -12.36
N ASP A 488 -8.66 14.90 -12.73
CA ASP A 488 -8.58 13.99 -13.88
C ASP A 488 -7.51 12.91 -13.71
N TYR A 489 -7.49 11.98 -14.67
CA TYR A 489 -6.55 10.86 -14.71
C TYR A 489 -5.08 11.31 -14.78
N GLU A 490 -4.77 12.36 -15.54
CA GLU A 490 -3.38 12.84 -15.67
C GLU A 490 -2.89 13.52 -14.39
N SER A 491 -3.78 14.24 -13.70
CA SER A 491 -3.52 14.82 -12.39
C SER A 491 -3.26 13.72 -11.35
N THR A 492 -3.98 12.60 -11.44
CA THR A 492 -3.70 11.40 -10.64
C THR A 492 -2.35 10.76 -10.99
N ASN A 493 -1.97 10.70 -12.27
CA ASN A 493 -0.65 10.20 -12.67
C ASN A 493 0.48 11.07 -12.12
N ARG A 494 0.37 12.39 -12.22
CA ARG A 494 1.34 13.34 -11.65
C ARG A 494 1.44 13.18 -10.13
N MET A 495 0.32 13.04 -9.43
CA MET A 495 0.31 12.78 -7.99
C MET A 495 1.01 11.45 -7.65
N TYR A 496 0.74 10.38 -8.41
CA TYR A 496 1.38 9.08 -8.23
C TYR A 496 2.89 9.17 -8.40
N HIS A 497 3.37 9.75 -9.51
CA HIS A 497 4.80 9.91 -9.78
C HIS A 497 5.48 10.77 -8.72
N ARG A 498 4.84 11.87 -8.29
CA ARG A 498 5.37 12.73 -7.22
C ARG A 498 5.53 11.97 -5.89
N CYS A 499 4.53 11.17 -5.49
CA CYS A 499 4.63 10.34 -4.29
C CYS A 499 5.72 9.27 -4.43
N LEU A 500 5.78 8.61 -5.59
CA LEU A 500 6.78 7.59 -5.88
C LEU A 500 8.20 8.14 -5.84
N ASP A 501 8.45 9.27 -6.51
CA ASP A 501 9.77 9.90 -6.58
C ASP A 501 10.29 10.25 -5.18
N TYR A 502 9.42 10.80 -4.33
CA TYR A 502 9.78 11.12 -2.95
C TYR A 502 10.21 9.87 -2.15
N VAL A 503 9.44 8.77 -2.26
CA VAL A 503 9.80 7.52 -1.55
C VAL A 503 11.07 6.89 -2.14
N LEU A 504 11.28 6.97 -3.46
CA LEU A 504 12.51 6.48 -4.09
C LEU A 504 13.73 7.31 -3.64
N ASP A 505 13.61 8.62 -3.53
CA ASP A 505 14.66 9.49 -3.00
C ASP A 505 14.98 9.13 -1.55
N GLU A 506 13.96 8.88 -0.72
CA GLU A 506 14.17 8.41 0.66
C GLU A 506 14.89 7.05 0.72
N ILE A 507 14.52 6.10 -0.15
CA ILE A 507 15.23 4.82 -0.29
C ILE A 507 16.69 5.08 -0.67
N ALA A 508 16.93 5.96 -1.63
CA ALA A 508 18.25 6.31 -2.14
C ALA A 508 19.14 7.00 -1.08
N LEU A 509 18.55 7.75 -0.15
CA LEU A 509 19.26 8.47 0.90
C LEU A 509 19.50 7.61 2.15
N ASN A 510 18.45 6.96 2.68
CA ASN A 510 18.49 6.36 4.02
C ASN A 510 18.34 4.83 4.01
N ARG A 511 17.93 4.21 2.89
CA ARG A 511 17.67 2.77 2.75
C ARG A 511 16.64 2.18 3.74
N LYS A 512 15.99 3.00 4.57
CA LYS A 512 14.97 2.62 5.56
C LYS A 512 13.53 2.75 5.06
N ALA A 513 13.33 2.84 3.75
CA ALA A 513 12.01 2.84 3.14
C ALA A 513 11.87 1.67 2.15
N ASN A 514 10.63 1.28 1.90
CA ASN A 514 10.23 0.26 0.95
C ASN A 514 8.94 0.69 0.25
N VAL A 515 8.83 0.43 -1.05
CA VAL A 515 7.64 0.82 -1.83
C VAL A 515 7.18 -0.30 -2.76
N MET A 516 5.88 -0.57 -2.73
CA MET A 516 5.18 -1.39 -3.71
C MET A 516 4.51 -0.48 -4.74
N VAL A 517 5.02 -0.51 -5.97
CA VAL A 517 4.47 0.15 -7.14
C VAL A 517 3.33 -0.71 -7.70
N ALA A 518 2.14 -0.55 -7.14
CA ALA A 518 0.95 -1.28 -7.55
C ALA A 518 0.25 -0.59 -8.74
N SER A 519 0.68 -0.92 -9.96
CA SER A 519 0.18 -0.29 -11.19
C SER A 519 0.26 -1.24 -12.40
N HIS A 520 -0.81 -1.22 -13.19
CA HIS A 520 -0.89 -1.83 -14.52
C HIS A 520 -0.46 -0.88 -15.65
N ASN A 521 -0.18 0.38 -15.33
CA ASN A 521 0.24 1.38 -16.30
C ASN A 521 1.73 1.22 -16.60
N GLU A 522 2.06 0.91 -17.85
CA GLU A 522 3.42 0.72 -18.33
C GLU A 522 4.29 1.97 -18.19
N ASP A 523 3.75 3.17 -18.37
CA ASP A 523 4.49 4.43 -18.21
C ASP A 523 4.91 4.66 -16.75
N THR A 524 4.06 4.28 -15.79
CA THR A 524 4.42 4.29 -14.36
C THR A 524 5.56 3.32 -14.07
N VAL A 525 5.54 2.13 -14.67
CA VAL A 525 6.63 1.15 -14.51
C VAL A 525 7.91 1.67 -15.15
N LYS A 526 7.86 2.18 -16.39
CA LYS A 526 9.00 2.78 -17.09
C LYS A 526 9.60 3.96 -16.32
N HIS A 527 8.76 4.83 -15.76
CA HIS A 527 9.19 5.92 -14.89
C HIS A 527 9.95 5.39 -13.68
N THR A 528 9.43 4.34 -13.02
CA THR A 528 10.10 3.70 -11.88
C THR A 528 11.48 3.16 -12.24
N LEU A 529 11.59 2.40 -13.34
CA LEU A 529 12.87 1.83 -13.79
C LEU A 529 13.89 2.94 -14.11
N LYS A 530 13.44 4.01 -14.78
CA LYS A 530 14.28 5.18 -15.07
C LYS A 530 14.80 5.82 -13.78
N ARG A 531 13.94 6.05 -12.79
CA ARG A 531 14.32 6.66 -11.50
C ARG A 531 15.25 5.75 -10.71
N MET A 532 15.04 4.44 -10.72
CA MET A 532 15.96 3.47 -10.12
C MET A 532 17.36 3.56 -10.73
N ASN A 533 17.47 3.66 -12.06
CA ASN A 533 18.76 3.89 -12.74
C ASN A 533 19.41 5.20 -12.31
N GLU A 534 18.66 6.30 -12.27
CA GLU A 534 19.17 7.61 -11.86
C GLU A 534 19.69 7.63 -10.41
N LEU A 535 19.04 6.86 -9.53
CA LEU A 535 19.37 6.76 -8.10
C LEU A 535 20.34 5.63 -7.76
N GLY A 536 20.73 4.81 -8.74
CA GLY A 536 21.59 3.64 -8.53
C GLY A 536 20.96 2.56 -7.65
N LEU A 537 19.63 2.43 -7.67
CA LEU A 537 18.89 1.40 -6.95
C LEU A 537 18.83 0.12 -7.78
N ILE A 538 19.32 -0.99 -7.24
CA ILE A 538 19.32 -2.28 -7.94
C ILE A 538 18.21 -3.22 -7.43
N PRO A 539 17.69 -4.13 -8.28
CA PRO A 539 16.54 -4.97 -7.92
C PRO A 539 16.80 -5.87 -6.71
N THR A 540 18.04 -6.36 -6.57
CA THR A 540 18.48 -7.27 -5.51
C THR A 540 18.49 -6.63 -4.11
N GLU A 541 18.33 -5.31 -4.00
CA GLU A 541 18.18 -4.63 -2.70
C GLU A 541 16.81 -4.88 -2.06
N ASN A 542 15.82 -5.39 -2.82
CA ASN A 542 14.44 -5.64 -2.35
C ASN A 542 13.82 -4.41 -1.67
N LYS A 543 14.00 -3.23 -2.29
CA LYS A 543 13.43 -1.96 -1.82
C LYS A 543 12.21 -1.50 -2.60
N VAL A 544 12.20 -1.78 -3.91
CA VAL A 544 11.15 -1.39 -4.85
C VAL A 544 10.50 -2.66 -5.38
N TYR A 545 9.24 -2.84 -5.02
CA TYR A 545 8.40 -3.97 -5.42
C TYR A 545 7.42 -3.54 -6.51
N PHE A 546 7.04 -4.46 -7.39
CA PHE A 546 5.99 -4.22 -8.39
C PHE A 546 4.78 -5.10 -8.11
N GLY A 547 3.59 -4.51 -8.18
CA GLY A 547 2.32 -5.20 -7.90
C GLY A 547 1.35 -5.10 -9.07
N GLN A 548 0.78 -6.22 -9.49
CA GLN A 548 -0.30 -6.27 -10.48
C GLN A 548 -1.36 -7.29 -10.08
N LEU A 549 -2.60 -7.12 -10.53
CA LEU A 549 -3.63 -8.14 -10.40
C LEU A 549 -3.30 -9.41 -11.22
N LEU A 550 -3.66 -10.57 -10.68
CA LEU A 550 -3.62 -11.85 -11.40
C LEU A 550 -4.49 -11.77 -12.66
N GLY A 551 -3.98 -12.33 -13.77
CA GLY A 551 -4.71 -12.39 -15.03
C GLY A 551 -4.68 -11.11 -15.86
N MET A 552 -3.88 -10.11 -15.47
CA MET A 552 -3.76 -8.82 -16.15
C MET A 552 -2.30 -8.38 -16.28
N CYS A 553 -1.95 -7.81 -17.43
CA CYS A 553 -0.66 -7.19 -17.70
C CYS A 553 0.54 -8.12 -17.47
N ASP A 554 0.43 -9.37 -17.92
CA ASP A 554 1.53 -10.34 -17.80
C ASP A 554 2.75 -9.95 -18.64
N GLN A 555 2.55 -9.19 -19.71
CA GLN A 555 3.61 -8.54 -20.49
C GLN A 555 4.45 -7.52 -19.70
N ILE A 556 3.98 -7.08 -18.53
CA ILE A 556 4.74 -6.22 -17.62
C ILE A 556 5.37 -7.07 -16.52
N SER A 557 4.54 -7.86 -15.82
CA SER A 557 4.98 -8.59 -14.63
C SER A 557 6.08 -9.61 -14.91
N PHE A 558 5.90 -10.47 -15.92
CA PHE A 558 6.81 -11.57 -16.18
C PHE A 558 8.18 -11.13 -16.68
N PRO A 559 8.30 -10.16 -17.61
CA PRO A 559 9.60 -9.62 -17.98
C PRO A 559 10.34 -8.96 -16.81
N LEU A 560 9.63 -8.25 -15.91
CA LEU A 560 10.23 -7.70 -14.69
C LEU A 560 10.75 -8.80 -13.77
N GLY A 561 9.94 -9.83 -13.48
CA GLY A 561 10.33 -10.93 -12.60
C GLY A 561 11.54 -11.69 -13.15
N GLN A 562 11.57 -11.93 -14.46
CA GLN A 562 12.70 -12.55 -15.16
C GLN A 562 13.96 -11.68 -15.16
N ALA A 563 13.82 -10.36 -15.10
CA ALA A 563 14.92 -9.42 -14.94
C ALA A 563 15.39 -9.27 -13.48
N GLY A 564 14.84 -10.06 -12.54
CA GLY A 564 15.26 -10.10 -11.13
C GLY A 564 14.57 -9.07 -10.24
N PHE A 565 13.54 -8.37 -10.73
CA PHE A 565 12.74 -7.49 -9.89
C PHE A 565 11.83 -8.28 -8.96
N PRO A 566 11.59 -7.80 -7.73
CA PRO A 566 10.63 -8.43 -6.85
C PRO A 566 9.21 -8.00 -7.28
N VAL A 567 8.56 -8.87 -8.05
CA VAL A 567 7.23 -8.65 -8.63
C VAL A 567 6.21 -9.57 -7.96
N TYR A 568 5.02 -9.06 -7.69
CA TYR A 568 3.96 -9.80 -7.02
C TYR A 568 2.65 -9.68 -7.80
N LYS A 569 1.95 -10.81 -7.95
CA LYS A 569 0.56 -10.81 -8.37
C LYS A 569 -0.35 -10.77 -7.15
N TYR A 570 -1.40 -9.96 -7.19
CA TYR A 570 -2.50 -10.06 -6.25
C TYR A 570 -3.38 -11.23 -6.69
N VAL A 571 -3.47 -12.25 -5.84
CA VAL A 571 -3.97 -13.60 -6.14
C VAL A 571 -5.27 -13.87 -5.34
N PRO A 572 -6.44 -13.62 -5.96
CA PRO A 572 -7.73 -14.03 -5.43
C PRO A 572 -7.84 -15.55 -5.37
N TYR A 573 -8.46 -16.07 -4.31
CA TYR A 573 -8.86 -17.47 -4.24
C TYR A 573 -10.14 -17.63 -3.40
N GLY A 574 -10.89 -18.68 -3.69
CA GLY A 574 -12.18 -18.97 -3.05
C GLY A 574 -13.10 -19.80 -3.93
N PRO A 575 -14.15 -20.42 -3.36
CA PRO A 575 -15.12 -21.21 -4.11
C PRO A 575 -15.78 -20.40 -5.23
N VAL A 576 -16.05 -21.04 -6.38
CA VAL A 576 -16.57 -20.36 -7.59
C VAL A 576 -17.78 -19.47 -7.28
N ASN A 577 -18.79 -19.99 -6.58
CA ASN A 577 -20.02 -19.25 -6.27
C ASN A 577 -19.79 -18.05 -5.35
N GLU A 578 -18.78 -18.10 -4.49
CA GLU A 578 -18.51 -17.10 -3.46
C GLU A 578 -17.63 -15.96 -3.99
N VAL A 579 -16.90 -16.19 -5.08
CA VAL A 579 -16.05 -15.17 -5.74
C VAL A 579 -16.75 -14.49 -6.92
N MET A 580 -18.00 -14.84 -7.23
CA MET A 580 -18.74 -14.25 -8.36
C MET A 580 -18.89 -12.73 -8.25
N PRO A 581 -19.23 -12.15 -7.07
CA PRO A 581 -19.30 -10.70 -6.92
C PRO A 581 -17.95 -10.01 -7.21
N TYR A 582 -16.85 -10.64 -6.79
CA TYR A 582 -15.49 -10.17 -7.09
C TYR A 582 -15.20 -10.18 -8.59
N LEU A 583 -15.49 -11.29 -9.28
CA LEU A 583 -15.29 -11.43 -10.73
C LEU A 583 -16.09 -10.42 -11.55
N SER A 584 -17.34 -10.16 -11.14
CA SER A 584 -18.21 -9.14 -11.71
C SER A 584 -17.55 -7.76 -11.72
N ARG A 585 -17.00 -7.33 -10.57
CA ARG A 585 -16.32 -6.03 -10.47
C ARG A 585 -15.00 -5.99 -11.23
N ARG A 586 -14.27 -7.11 -11.31
CA ARG A 586 -13.08 -7.24 -12.16
C ARG A 586 -13.41 -7.11 -13.65
N ALA A 587 -14.54 -7.65 -14.11
CA ALA A 587 -15.00 -7.45 -15.49
C ALA A 587 -15.32 -5.97 -15.77
N GLN A 588 -15.97 -5.29 -14.84
CA GLN A 588 -16.26 -3.85 -14.94
C GLN A 588 -15.00 -2.98 -14.95
N GLU A 589 -13.99 -3.29 -14.13
CA GLU A 589 -12.72 -2.58 -14.15
C GLU A 589 -11.98 -2.76 -15.49
N ASN A 590 -11.99 -3.97 -16.04
CA ASN A 590 -11.41 -4.25 -17.35
C ASN A 590 -12.09 -3.47 -18.50
N ARG A 591 -13.36 -3.05 -18.32
CA ARG A 591 -14.05 -2.13 -19.25
C ARG A 591 -13.41 -0.74 -19.24
N GLY A 592 -13.05 -0.20 -18.07
CA GLY A 592 -12.34 1.09 -17.96
C GLY A 592 -10.89 1.02 -18.48
N PHE A 593 -10.28 -0.16 -18.41
CA PHE A 593 -8.91 -0.43 -18.85
C PHE A 593 -8.76 -0.69 -20.37
N MET A 594 -9.82 -0.55 -21.17
CA MET A 594 -9.87 -1.05 -22.55
C MET A 594 -8.80 -0.50 -23.50
N LYS A 595 -8.24 0.70 -23.27
CA LYS A 595 -7.07 1.18 -24.04
C LYS A 595 -5.81 0.36 -23.74
N GLY A 596 -5.58 -0.02 -22.48
CA GLY A 596 -4.46 -0.89 -22.07
C GLY A 596 -4.69 -2.35 -22.45
N ALA A 597 -5.93 -2.83 -22.32
CA ALA A 597 -6.31 -4.19 -22.70
C ALA A 597 -6.18 -4.44 -24.23
N GLN A 598 -6.31 -3.40 -25.06
CA GLN A 598 -6.07 -3.54 -26.50
C GLN A 598 -4.62 -3.95 -26.80
N LYS A 599 -3.64 -3.25 -26.21
CA LYS A 599 -2.22 -3.59 -26.35
C LYS A 599 -1.93 -5.00 -25.85
N GLU A 600 -2.46 -5.37 -24.68
CA GLU A 600 -2.31 -6.72 -24.13
C GLU A 600 -2.86 -7.79 -25.08
N ARG A 601 -4.06 -7.57 -25.65
CA ARG A 601 -4.65 -8.47 -26.65
C ARG A 601 -3.81 -8.58 -27.92
N GLU A 602 -3.24 -7.47 -28.39
CA GLU A 602 -2.34 -7.46 -29.56
C GLU A 602 -1.08 -8.28 -29.31
N LEU A 603 -0.48 -8.16 -28.11
CA LEU A 603 0.70 -8.93 -27.72
C LEU A 603 0.40 -10.42 -27.52
N LEU A 604 -0.75 -10.76 -26.91
CA LEU A 604 -1.22 -12.15 -26.81
C LEU A 604 -1.42 -12.77 -28.20
N TRP A 605 -2.03 -12.02 -29.12
CA TRP A 605 -2.26 -12.48 -30.49
C TRP A 605 -0.96 -12.64 -31.28
N LYS A 606 0.00 -11.72 -31.09
CA LYS A 606 1.34 -11.79 -31.66
C LYS A 606 2.07 -13.05 -31.18
N GLU A 607 1.99 -13.38 -29.89
CA GLU A 607 2.58 -14.61 -29.35
C GLU A 607 1.91 -15.87 -29.90
N LEU A 608 0.58 -15.91 -29.94
CA LEU A 608 -0.14 -17.07 -30.45
C LEU A 608 0.18 -17.33 -31.93
N LYS A 609 0.26 -16.26 -32.74
CA LYS A 609 0.72 -16.34 -34.13
C LYS A 609 2.16 -16.81 -34.25
N ARG A 610 3.06 -16.34 -33.38
CA ARG A 610 4.45 -16.80 -33.34
C ARG A 610 4.50 -18.30 -33.11
N ARG A 611 3.79 -18.82 -32.10
CA ARG A 611 3.74 -20.25 -31.78
C ARG A 611 3.14 -21.08 -32.92
N LEU A 612 2.11 -20.57 -33.58
CA LEU A 612 1.54 -21.21 -34.77
C LEU A 612 2.58 -21.31 -35.90
N ALA A 613 3.24 -20.20 -36.21
CA ALA A 613 4.22 -20.12 -37.29
C ALA A 613 5.49 -20.94 -37.03
N SER A 614 5.90 -21.08 -35.77
CA SER A 614 7.08 -21.84 -35.36
C SER A 614 6.80 -23.30 -35.00
N GLY A 615 5.55 -23.78 -35.09
CA GLY A 615 5.18 -25.14 -34.70
C GLY A 615 5.15 -25.41 -33.19
N GLU A 616 5.17 -24.38 -32.35
CA GLU A 616 5.18 -24.46 -30.87
C GLU A 616 3.76 -24.44 -30.27
N LEU A 617 2.73 -24.91 -30.99
CA LEU A 617 1.34 -24.89 -30.50
C LEU A 617 1.15 -25.67 -29.19
N LEU A 618 1.89 -26.76 -29.00
CA LEU A 618 1.88 -27.58 -27.78
C LEU A 618 2.93 -27.12 -26.75
N TYR A 619 3.34 -25.85 -26.80
CA TYR A 619 4.28 -25.28 -25.83
C TYR A 619 3.80 -25.51 -24.39
N LYS A 620 4.67 -26.12 -23.59
CA LYS A 620 4.50 -26.25 -22.15
C LYS A 620 5.61 -25.47 -21.45
N PRO A 621 5.27 -24.58 -20.50
CA PRO A 621 6.28 -23.90 -19.69
C PRO A 621 7.09 -24.93 -18.89
N VAL A 622 8.40 -24.73 -18.80
CA VAL A 622 9.32 -25.56 -18.00
C VAL A 622 9.60 -24.82 -16.69
N TYR A 623 9.33 -25.47 -15.56
CA TYR A 623 9.54 -24.93 -14.21
C TYR A 623 9.76 -26.01 -13.16
#